data_AF-A0AAU9W550-F1
#
_entry.id   AF-A0AAU9W550-F1
#
_cell.length_a   1.000
_cell.length_b   1.000
_cell.length_c   1.000
_cell.angle_alpha   90.00
_cell.angle_beta   90.00
_cell.angle_gamma   90.00
#
_symmetry.space_group_name_H-M   'P 1'
#
loop_
_entity.id
_entity.type
_entity.pdbx_description
1 polymer ?
#
loop_
_entity_poly.entity_id
_entity_poly.type
_entity_poly.pdbx_seq_one_letter_code
_entity_poly.pdbx_strand_id
1 'polypeptide(L)'
;MNRNLMYGYYHTDSKAINVTESSEKNNNKPRMEVACNCNRSPETIQCRGCGKSFVGRKRILCQQHRNTIHLMDFSFCVFCKQRLE
;
A
#
# COMPACT_ATOMS: atom_id res chain seq x y z
N MET A 1 17.47 41.15 9.75
CA MET A 1 16.01 40.98 9.91
C MET A 1 15.32 41.39 8.62
N ASN A 2 14.38 40.60 8.13
CA ASN A 2 13.09 41.07 7.58
C ASN A 2 12.30 39.84 7.11
N ARG A 3 11.42 39.38 8.00
CA ARG A 3 10.36 38.39 7.75
C ARG A 3 9.14 39.17 7.27
N ASN A 4 8.62 38.84 6.10
CA ASN A 4 7.28 39.24 5.68
C ASN A 4 6.29 38.12 6.00
N LEU A 5 5.18 38.50 6.64
CA LEU A 5 4.01 37.69 7.02
C LEU A 5 3.18 37.28 5.79
N MET A 6 2.33 36.26 5.93
CA MET A 6 0.89 36.24 5.56
C MET A 6 0.29 34.88 6.01
N TYR A 7 -0.54 34.82 7.06
CA TYR A 7 -2.02 34.94 7.12
C TYR A 7 -2.78 33.63 6.84
N GLY A 8 -3.62 33.21 7.79
CA GLY A 8 -4.70 32.24 7.54
C GLY A 8 -5.18 31.47 8.76
N TYR A 9 -5.97 32.11 9.61
CA TYR A 9 -6.78 31.48 10.66
C TYR A 9 -7.95 30.68 10.04
N TYR A 10 -8.25 29.50 10.58
CA TYR A 10 -9.54 28.82 10.34
C TYR A 10 -10.25 28.52 11.67
N HIS A 11 -11.38 29.20 11.87
CA HIS A 11 -12.48 28.79 12.73
C HIS A 11 -13.72 28.68 11.82
N THR A 12 -14.54 27.63 11.99
CA THR A 12 -15.99 27.71 12.27
C THR A 12 -16.62 26.32 12.23
N ASP A 13 -17.44 26.05 13.26
CA ASP A 13 -18.32 24.89 13.42
C ASP A 13 -19.38 24.77 12.31
N SER A 14 -19.77 23.53 11.96
CA SER A 14 -21.04 23.26 11.25
C SER A 14 -21.53 21.81 11.44
N LYS A 15 -22.53 21.72 12.32
CA LYS A 15 -23.68 20.79 12.44
C LYS A 15 -23.88 19.66 11.37
N ALA A 16 -24.02 18.44 11.93
CA ALA A 16 -24.79 17.24 11.56
C ALA A 16 -25.48 17.09 10.20
N ILE A 17 -25.36 15.88 9.63
CA ILE A 17 -26.42 15.21 8.85
C ILE A 17 -26.45 13.71 9.22
N ASN A 18 -27.52 13.28 9.89
CA ASN A 18 -28.01 11.90 9.84
C ASN A 18 -28.75 11.71 8.52
N VAL A 19 -28.39 10.73 7.70
CA VAL A 19 -29.33 10.14 6.74
C VAL A 19 -29.23 8.63 6.82
N THR A 20 -30.43 8.09 6.89
CA THR A 20 -30.91 6.75 7.16
C THR A 20 -30.73 5.78 5.99
N GLU A 21 -31.09 4.53 6.29
CA GLU A 21 -31.59 3.51 5.36
C GLU A 21 -30.52 2.76 4.55
N SER A 22 -30.13 1.57 5.03
CA SER A 22 -30.80 0.30 4.70
C SER A 22 -30.94 0.09 3.19
N SER A 23 -30.05 -0.73 2.64
CA SER A 23 -30.26 -1.42 1.38
C SER A 23 -29.55 -2.76 1.46
N GLU A 24 -30.17 -3.66 2.22
CA GLU A 24 -29.96 -5.10 2.11
C GLU A 24 -30.22 -5.52 0.66
N LYS A 25 -29.18 -6.09 0.06
CA LYS A 25 -29.12 -6.92 -1.15
C LYS A 25 -27.61 -7.04 -1.44
N ASN A 26 -26.99 -8.20 -1.57
CA ASN A 26 -27.40 -9.31 -2.41
C ASN A 26 -26.31 -10.39 -2.35
N ASN A 27 -26.72 -11.66 -2.37
CA ASN A 27 -25.97 -12.80 -2.92
C ASN A 27 -24.56 -13.03 -2.38
N ASN A 28 -24.49 -13.65 -1.19
CA ASN A 28 -23.26 -14.22 -0.64
C ASN A 28 -22.88 -15.51 -1.39
N LYS A 29 -22.38 -15.35 -2.62
CA LYS A 29 -21.45 -16.30 -3.21
C LYS A 29 -20.09 -15.92 -2.61
N PRO A 30 -19.39 -16.80 -1.87
CA PRO A 30 -18.04 -16.49 -1.43
C PRO A 30 -17.16 -16.42 -2.67
N ARG A 31 -17.08 -15.22 -3.25
CA ARG A 31 -16.10 -14.87 -4.26
C ARG A 31 -14.79 -15.01 -3.49
N MET A 32 -13.98 -16.01 -3.82
CA MET A 32 -12.62 -16.09 -3.28
C MET A 32 -11.97 -14.74 -3.59
N GLU A 33 -11.91 -13.86 -2.60
CA GLU A 33 -11.21 -12.60 -2.72
C GLU A 33 -9.76 -12.97 -2.87
N VAL A 34 -9.28 -12.92 -4.12
CA VAL A 34 -7.85 -12.97 -4.38
C VAL A 34 -7.27 -11.81 -3.60
N ALA A 35 -6.56 -12.12 -2.51
CA ALA A 35 -6.00 -11.12 -1.63
C ALA A 35 -5.14 -10.14 -2.44
N CYS A 36 -5.56 -8.88 -2.48
CA CYS A 36 -4.88 -7.84 -3.23
C CYS A 36 -3.56 -7.50 -2.54
N ASN A 37 -2.45 -7.52 -3.29
CA ASN A 37 -1.11 -7.30 -2.74
C ASN A 37 -0.62 -5.85 -2.82
N CYS A 38 -1.51 -4.90 -3.12
CA CYS A 38 -1.18 -3.49 -3.37
C CYS A 38 -0.90 -2.69 -2.08
N ASN A 39 -1.31 -3.17 -0.91
CA ASN A 39 -1.06 -2.49 0.36
C ASN A 39 -0.13 -3.31 1.27
N ARG A 40 0.76 -4.12 0.66
CA ARG A 40 1.70 -4.95 1.41
C ARG A 40 2.78 -4.07 2.07
N SER A 41 3.05 -4.30 3.35
CA SER A 41 4.14 -3.64 4.07
C SER A 41 5.50 -4.18 3.61
N PRO A 42 6.59 -3.39 3.69
CA PRO A 42 7.94 -3.93 3.59
C PRO A 42 8.18 -5.00 4.66
N GLU A 43 8.94 -6.03 4.28
CA GLU A 43 9.33 -7.14 5.13
C GLU A 43 10.83 -7.43 5.00
N THR A 44 11.35 -8.29 5.87
CA THR A 44 12.72 -8.80 5.76
C THR A 44 12.78 -9.90 4.71
N ILE A 45 13.49 -9.65 3.61
CA ILE A 45 13.72 -10.61 2.55
C ILE A 45 15.07 -11.28 2.78
N GLN A 46 15.09 -12.61 2.89
CA GLN A 46 16.32 -13.40 2.88
C GLN A 46 16.60 -13.93 1.46
N CYS A 47 17.80 -13.69 0.96
CA CYS A 47 18.24 -14.25 -0.32
C CYS A 47 18.65 -15.72 -0.17
N ARG A 48 17.99 -16.64 -0.90
CA ARG A 48 18.38 -18.06 -0.94
C ARG A 48 19.76 -18.30 -1.55
N GLY A 49 20.20 -17.41 -2.44
CA GLY A 49 21.48 -17.50 -3.13
C GLY A 49 22.71 -17.19 -2.27
N CYS A 50 22.66 -16.10 -1.51
CA CYS A 50 23.80 -15.64 -0.69
C CYS A 50 23.54 -15.61 0.82
N GLY A 51 22.34 -15.99 1.27
CA GLY A 51 21.95 -16.05 2.68
C GLY A 51 21.71 -14.69 3.36
N LYS A 52 22.10 -13.57 2.73
CA LYS A 52 21.94 -12.22 3.29
C LYS A 52 20.48 -11.78 3.29
N SER A 53 20.13 -11.02 4.33
CA SER A 53 18.80 -10.44 4.49
C SER A 53 18.81 -8.92 4.33
N PHE A 54 17.72 -8.36 3.81
CA PHE A 54 17.51 -6.92 3.64
C PHE A 54 16.02 -6.57 3.69
N VAL A 55 15.69 -5.31 3.98
CA VAL A 55 14.30 -4.84 4.05
C VAL A 55 13.80 -4.42 2.68
N GLY A 56 12.59 -4.84 2.32
CA GLY A 56 11.96 -4.47 1.06
C GLY A 56 10.68 -5.24 0.81
N ARG A 57 10.25 -5.30 -0.45
CA ARG A 57 9.14 -6.15 -0.87
C ARG A 57 9.59 -7.02 -2.04
N LYS A 58 9.21 -8.29 -2.07
CA LYS A 58 9.34 -9.08 -3.29
C LYS A 58 8.42 -8.49 -4.35
N ARG A 59 8.92 -8.35 -5.59
CA ARG A 59 8.10 -7.86 -6.70
C ARG A 59 7.07 -8.92 -7.08
N ILE A 60 5.81 -8.65 -6.78
CA ILE A 60 4.67 -9.51 -7.11
C ILE A 60 3.65 -8.73 -7.94
N LEU A 61 3.08 -9.38 -8.96
CA LEU A 61 2.08 -8.77 -9.84
C LEU A 61 0.70 -8.86 -9.18
N CYS A 62 0.01 -7.73 -9.03
CA CYS A 62 -1.41 -7.75 -8.67
C CYS A 62 -2.24 -8.05 -9.91
N GLN A 63 -3.15 -9.02 -9.84
CA GLN A 63 -4.05 -9.33 -10.97
C GLN A 63 -5.01 -8.17 -11.27
N GLN A 64 -5.42 -7.43 -10.22
CA GLN A 64 -6.31 -6.27 -10.32
C GLN A 64 -5.56 -4.98 -10.71
N HIS A 65 -4.34 -4.80 -10.20
CA HIS A 65 -3.55 -3.58 -10.41
C HIS A 65 -2.17 -3.89 -10.99
N ARG A 66 -2.15 -4.32 -12.25
CA ARG A 66 -0.93 -4.84 -12.92
C ARG A 66 0.21 -3.82 -13.02
N ASN A 67 -0.12 -2.54 -12.98
CA ASN A 67 0.84 -1.43 -13.12
C ASN A 67 1.27 -0.84 -11.76
N THR A 68 0.80 -1.40 -10.64
CA THR A 68 1.21 -0.95 -9.31
C THR A 68 2.60 -1.50 -8.98
N ILE A 69 3.55 -0.59 -8.82
CA ILE A 69 4.88 -0.86 -8.31
C ILE A 69 5.12 0.05 -7.11
N HIS A 70 5.81 -0.47 -6.11
CA HIS A 70 6.18 0.29 -4.94
C HIS A 70 7.69 0.51 -4.86
N LEU A 71 8.10 1.57 -4.18
CA LEU A 71 9.52 1.82 -3.89
C LEU A 71 10.11 0.61 -3.14
N MET A 72 11.28 0.13 -3.54
CA MET A 72 11.90 -1.10 -3.00
C MET A 72 11.15 -2.41 -3.29
N ASP A 73 10.44 -2.50 -4.42
CA ASP A 73 10.06 -3.78 -5.00
C ASP A 73 11.27 -4.44 -5.68
N PHE A 74 11.74 -5.56 -5.13
CA PHE A 74 12.91 -6.26 -5.60
C PHE A 74 12.55 -7.55 -6.33
N SER A 75 13.09 -7.71 -7.55
CA SER A 75 13.09 -9.00 -8.28
C SER A 75 14.40 -9.77 -8.09
N PHE A 76 15.47 -9.06 -7.69
CA PHE A 76 16.81 -9.60 -7.55
C PHE A 76 17.42 -9.15 -6.21
N CYS A 77 18.29 -9.99 -5.65
CA CYS A 77 19.02 -9.70 -4.44
C CYS A 77 19.95 -8.50 -4.65
N VAL A 78 19.93 -7.54 -3.72
CA VAL A 78 20.78 -6.34 -3.80
C VAL A 78 22.27 -6.67 -3.70
N PHE A 79 22.62 -7.81 -3.10
CA PHE A 79 24.00 -8.24 -2.88
C PHE A 79 24.55 -9.11 -4.02
N CYS A 80 23.93 -10.26 -4.31
CA CYS A 80 24.45 -11.23 -5.27
C CYS A 80 23.75 -11.21 -6.64
N LYS A 81 22.76 -10.33 -6.83
CA LYS A 81 22.00 -10.15 -8.08
C LYS A 81 21.23 -11.39 -8.57
N GLN A 82 21.15 -12.46 -7.77
CA GLN A 82 20.29 -13.61 -8.06
C GLN A 82 18.81 -13.28 -7.83
N ARG A 83 17.92 -13.98 -8.55
CA ARG A 83 16.48 -13.78 -8.46
C ARG A 83 15.96 -14.13 -7.06
N LEU A 84 15.04 -13.33 -6.54
CA LEU A 84 14.35 -13.62 -5.29
C LEU A 84 13.15 -14.52 -5.60
N GLU A 85 13.21 -15.77 -5.14
CA GLU A 85 12.09 -16.73 -5.15
C GLU A 85 11.21 -16.58 -3.90
#